data_AF-A0A1Y2FC91-F1
#
_entry.id   AF-A0A1Y2FC91-F1
#
_cell.length_a   1.000
_cell.length_b   1.000
_cell.length_c   1.000
_cell.angle_alpha   90.00
_cell.angle_beta   90.00
_cell.angle_gamma   90.00
#
_symmetry.space_group_name_H-M   'P 1'
#
loop_
_entity.id
_entity.type
_entity.pdbx_description
1 polymer ?
#
loop_
_entity_poly.entity_id
_entity_poly.type
_entity_poly.pdbx_seq_one_letter_code
_entity_poly.pdbx_strand_id
1 'polypeptide(L)'
;MARKAALLIGTLGMSYAAVPMYKAYCRTTGFGGTPVTDAERFTPDRMTALSEQQAKRIRVTFTSQVSDSLQWKFTPQQRQVTVLPGETALAFYTATNLSDEDIIGIATYNVTPDIAAPYFSKVQCFCFDEQKLNAKETVDMPVFFFIDPDVVDDPRMKEVDLITLSYTFFKARYDAKGNVTTHEWISPY
;
A
#
# COMPACT_ATOMS: atom_id res chain seq x y z
N MET A 1 47.48 -17.63 -5.89
CA MET A 1 46.58 -16.74 -5.10
C MET A 1 45.58 -15.97 -5.97
N ALA A 2 45.99 -15.39 -7.11
CA ALA A 2 45.13 -14.55 -7.97
C ALA A 2 43.78 -15.18 -8.40
N ARG A 3 43.75 -16.47 -8.79
CA ARG A 3 42.50 -17.16 -9.17
C ARG A 3 41.47 -17.26 -8.03
N LYS A 4 41.92 -17.48 -6.79
CA LYS A 4 41.03 -17.57 -5.61
C LYS A 4 40.50 -16.19 -5.22
N ALA A 5 41.33 -15.15 -5.33
CA ALA A 5 40.92 -13.77 -5.09
C ALA A 5 39.87 -13.30 -6.13
N ALA A 6 40.06 -13.61 -7.41
CA ALA A 6 39.09 -13.30 -8.46
C ALA A 6 37.74 -14.00 -8.25
N LEU A 7 37.75 -15.27 -7.83
CA LEU A 7 36.54 -16.02 -7.49
C LEU A 7 35.79 -15.38 -6.30
N LEU A 8 36.51 -15.02 -5.24
CA LEU A 8 35.93 -14.38 -4.06
C LEU A 8 35.31 -13.02 -4.38
N ILE A 9 36.03 -12.18 -5.14
CA ILE A 9 35.54 -10.87 -5.59
C ILE A 9 34.32 -11.03 -6.51
N GLY A 10 34.33 -12.02 -7.40
CA GLY A 10 33.20 -12.33 -8.29
C GLY A 10 31.94 -12.75 -7.51
N THR A 11 32.09 -13.65 -6.53
CA THR A 11 30.95 -14.07 -5.70
C THR A 11 30.41 -12.95 -4.81
N LEU A 12 31.30 -12.11 -4.25
CA LEU A 12 30.90 -10.95 -3.45
C LEU A 12 30.17 -9.90 -4.32
N GLY A 13 30.71 -9.60 -5.50
CA GLY A 13 30.07 -8.70 -6.45
C GLY A 13 28.68 -9.20 -6.91
N MET A 14 28.55 -10.49 -7.19
CA MET A 14 27.27 -11.09 -7.59
C MET A 14 26.26 -11.10 -6.45
N SER A 15 26.67 -11.38 -5.21
CA SER A 15 25.78 -11.32 -4.05
C SER A 15 25.27 -9.91 -3.75
N TYR A 16 26.11 -8.89 -3.93
CA TYR A 16 25.71 -7.49 -3.77
C TYR A 16 24.78 -7.02 -4.90
N ALA A 17 25.00 -7.50 -6.13
CA ALA A 17 24.18 -7.15 -7.29
C ALA A 17 22.83 -7.90 -7.36
N ALA A 18 22.71 -9.07 -6.73
CA ALA A 18 21.47 -9.86 -6.73
C ALA A 18 20.31 -9.10 -6.07
N VAL A 19 20.59 -8.35 -5.00
CA VAL A 19 19.58 -7.59 -4.26
C VAL A 19 18.90 -6.51 -5.12
N PRO A 20 19.61 -5.52 -5.73
CA PRO A 20 18.97 -4.51 -6.56
C PRO A 20 18.29 -5.10 -7.81
N MET A 21 18.83 -6.19 -8.37
CA MET A 21 18.23 -6.86 -9.53
C MET A 21 16.90 -7.54 -9.18
N TYR A 22 16.83 -8.22 -8.02
CA TYR A 22 15.58 -8.77 -7.50
C TYR A 22 14.54 -7.69 -7.19
N LYS A 23 14.98 -6.55 -6.64
CA LYS A 23 14.10 -5.39 -6.40
C LYS A 23 13.50 -4.83 -7.68
N ALA A 24 14.32 -4.66 -8.71
CA ALA A 24 13.86 -4.18 -10.00
C ALA A 24 12.82 -5.13 -10.60
N TYR A 25 13.06 -6.44 -10.49
CA TYR A 25 12.10 -7.46 -10.92
C TYR A 25 10.79 -7.41 -10.12
N CYS A 26 10.82 -7.29 -8.79
CA CYS A 26 9.60 -7.25 -7.97
C CYS A 26 8.77 -5.99 -8.23
N ARG A 27 9.42 -4.84 -8.42
CA ARG A 27 8.74 -3.56 -8.71
C ARG A 27 8.08 -3.54 -10.08
N THR A 28 8.63 -4.23 -11.08
CA THR A 28 8.04 -4.27 -12.43
C THR A 28 6.95 -5.33 -12.54
N THR A 29 7.10 -6.47 -11.87
CA THR A 29 6.18 -7.62 -12.00
C THR A 29 5.09 -7.66 -10.94
N GLY A 30 5.26 -6.94 -9.83
CA GLY A 30 4.37 -7.01 -8.67
C GLY A 30 4.48 -8.32 -7.88
N PHE A 31 5.59 -9.06 -8.04
CA PHE A 31 5.82 -10.32 -7.35
C PHE A 31 5.88 -10.13 -5.83
N GLY A 32 5.08 -10.89 -5.09
CA GLY A 32 5.00 -10.81 -3.62
C GLY A 32 4.06 -9.73 -3.07
N GLY A 33 3.20 -9.13 -3.91
CA GLY A 33 2.22 -8.13 -3.48
C GLY A 33 2.73 -6.68 -3.47
N THR A 34 3.97 -6.43 -3.89
CA THR A 34 4.52 -5.08 -4.09
C THR A 34 3.78 -4.39 -5.25
N PRO A 35 3.16 -3.21 -5.07
CA PRO A 35 2.48 -2.50 -6.15
C PRO A 35 3.47 -2.03 -7.23
N VAL A 36 3.08 -2.15 -8.49
CA VAL A 36 3.89 -1.68 -9.63
C VAL A 36 3.82 -0.15 -9.67
N THR A 37 4.94 0.54 -9.45
CA THR A 37 5.04 2.00 -9.47
C THR A 37 5.31 2.52 -10.88
N ASP A 38 4.43 2.20 -11.83
CA ASP A 38 4.55 2.69 -13.20
C ASP A 38 3.76 3.99 -13.39
N ALA A 39 4.45 5.06 -13.79
CA ALA A 39 3.85 6.39 -13.94
C ALA A 39 2.84 6.46 -15.11
N GLU A 40 2.94 5.55 -16.07
CA GLU A 40 2.04 5.48 -17.23
C GLU A 40 0.60 5.02 -16.88
N ARG A 41 0.41 4.41 -15.70
CA ARG A 41 -0.93 4.03 -15.20
C ARG A 41 -1.78 5.21 -14.70
N PHE A 42 -1.19 6.37 -14.48
CA PHE A 42 -1.90 7.58 -14.04
C PHE A 42 -2.31 8.49 -15.22
N THR A 43 -2.69 7.89 -16.36
CA THR A 43 -3.17 8.64 -17.53
C THR A 43 -4.69 8.86 -17.44
N PRO A 44 -5.22 10.03 -17.88
CA PRO A 44 -6.65 10.34 -17.82
C PRO A 44 -7.54 9.31 -18.52
N ASP A 45 -7.03 8.66 -19.57
CA ASP A 45 -7.75 7.66 -20.35
C ASP A 45 -8.04 6.36 -19.57
N ARG A 46 -7.33 6.12 -18.45
CA ARG A 46 -7.55 4.98 -17.56
C ARG A 46 -8.43 5.31 -16.35
N MET A 47 -8.79 6.58 -16.16
CA MET A 47 -9.68 7.06 -15.09
C MET A 47 -11.12 7.28 -15.60
N THR A 48 -11.51 6.59 -16.67
CA THR A 48 -12.87 6.53 -17.18
C THR A 48 -13.47 5.19 -16.84
N ALA A 49 -14.62 5.22 -16.14
CA ALA A 49 -15.34 4.00 -15.80
C ALA A 49 -15.70 3.22 -17.07
N LEU A 50 -15.36 1.94 -17.10
CA LEU A 50 -15.86 1.02 -18.12
C LEU A 50 -17.39 0.90 -17.99
N SER A 51 -18.08 0.70 -19.11
CA SER A 51 -19.52 0.46 -19.06
C SER A 51 -19.83 -0.88 -18.37
N GLU A 52 -21.04 -1.02 -17.81
CA GLU A 52 -21.49 -2.28 -17.16
C GLU A 52 -21.52 -3.49 -18.13
N GLN A 53 -21.48 -3.24 -19.44
CA GLN A 53 -21.37 -4.28 -20.48
C GLN A 53 -19.94 -4.78 -20.67
N GLN A 54 -18.95 -3.95 -20.31
CA GLN A 54 -17.52 -4.22 -20.48
C GLN A 54 -16.89 -4.79 -19.22
N ALA A 55 -17.43 -4.49 -18.04
CA ALA A 55 -16.84 -4.88 -16.77
C ALA A 55 -17.88 -5.18 -15.69
N LYS A 56 -17.55 -6.12 -14.80
CA LYS A 56 -18.33 -6.38 -13.59
C LYS A 56 -17.98 -5.38 -12.51
N ARG A 57 -18.96 -5.05 -11.67
CA ARG A 57 -18.76 -4.28 -10.45
C ARG A 57 -17.93 -5.07 -9.44
N ILE A 58 -16.89 -4.45 -8.90
CA ILE A 58 -16.02 -5.04 -7.88
C ILE A 58 -16.35 -4.41 -6.53
N ARG A 59 -16.52 -5.25 -5.51
CA ARG A 59 -16.74 -4.82 -4.13
C ARG A 59 -15.41 -4.59 -3.44
N VAL A 60 -15.20 -3.39 -2.92
CA VAL A 60 -14.04 -3.05 -2.10
C VAL A 60 -14.50 -2.96 -0.65
N THR A 61 -13.92 -3.79 0.22
CA THR A 61 -14.14 -3.79 1.67
C THR A 61 -12.99 -3.12 2.37
N PHE A 62 -13.30 -2.32 3.39
CA PHE A 62 -12.33 -1.55 4.15
C PHE A 62 -12.19 -2.14 5.54
N THR A 63 -10.95 -2.43 5.94
CA THR A 63 -10.63 -2.87 7.29
C THR A 63 -9.55 -1.99 7.89
N SER A 64 -9.60 -1.85 9.21
CA SER A 64 -8.65 -1.06 9.97
C SER A 64 -8.14 -1.83 11.17
N GLN A 65 -6.86 -1.68 11.45
CA GLN A 65 -6.17 -2.22 12.60
C GLN A 65 -5.24 -1.15 13.18
N VAL A 66 -5.02 -1.22 14.49
CA VAL A 66 -4.08 -0.37 15.22
C VAL A 66 -3.22 -1.28 16.08
N SER A 67 -1.93 -0.98 16.19
CA SER A 67 -1.05 -1.70 17.12
C SER A 67 -1.42 -1.37 18.56
N ASP A 68 -1.30 -2.33 19.49
CA ASP A 68 -1.58 -2.10 20.93
C ASP A 68 -0.72 -0.99 21.55
N SER A 69 0.45 -0.73 20.96
CA SER A 69 1.35 0.36 21.38
C SER A 69 0.86 1.76 21.01
N LEU A 70 -0.19 1.85 20.19
CA LEU A 70 -0.79 3.08 19.68
C LEU A 70 -2.20 3.22 20.25
N GLN A 71 -2.40 4.18 21.16
CA GLN A 71 -3.70 4.46 21.79
C GLN A 71 -4.63 5.25 20.87
N TRP A 72 -4.80 4.76 19.64
CA TRP A 72 -5.68 5.36 18.65
C TRP A 72 -6.89 4.49 18.41
N LYS A 73 -8.02 5.14 18.10
CA LYS A 73 -9.17 4.49 17.50
C LYS A 73 -9.17 4.82 16.02
N PHE A 74 -8.97 3.82 15.18
CA PHE A 74 -8.98 3.97 13.73
C PHE A 74 -10.06 3.09 13.12
N THR A 75 -11.06 3.70 12.50
CA THR A 75 -12.23 2.99 11.96
C THR A 75 -12.64 3.53 10.59
N PRO A 76 -12.97 2.65 9.63
CA PRO A 76 -13.55 3.09 8.38
C PRO A 76 -14.96 3.65 8.62
N GLN A 77 -15.30 4.77 7.98
CA GLN A 77 -16.66 5.31 7.98
C GLN A 77 -17.61 4.44 7.15
N GLN A 78 -17.09 3.85 6.08
CA GLN A 78 -17.81 2.96 5.17
C GLN A 78 -17.17 1.58 5.19
N ARG A 79 -17.95 0.52 5.41
CA ARG A 79 -17.40 -0.86 5.43
C ARG A 79 -17.10 -1.40 4.03
N GLN A 80 -17.90 -1.01 3.05
CA GLN A 80 -17.76 -1.48 1.68
C GLN A 80 -18.26 -0.43 0.69
N VAL A 81 -17.66 -0.41 -0.49
CA VAL A 81 -18.13 0.32 -1.66
C VAL A 81 -18.06 -0.61 -2.87
N THR A 82 -18.88 -0.34 -3.87
CA THR A 82 -18.90 -1.13 -5.11
C THR A 82 -18.61 -0.19 -6.26
N VAL A 83 -17.58 -0.49 -7.03
CA VAL A 83 -17.06 0.38 -8.10
C VAL A 83 -16.85 -0.42 -9.37
N LEU A 84 -16.97 0.24 -10.51
CA LEU A 84 -16.55 -0.31 -11.79
C LEU A 84 -15.04 -0.10 -11.99
N PRO A 85 -14.35 -0.98 -12.73
CA PRO A 85 -12.99 -0.69 -13.19
C PRO A 85 -12.95 0.62 -13.99
N GLY A 86 -11.95 1.46 -13.70
CA GLY A 86 -11.81 2.83 -14.17
C GLY A 86 -12.62 3.88 -13.40
N GLU A 87 -13.56 3.46 -12.53
CA GLU A 87 -14.32 4.37 -11.67
C GLU A 87 -13.47 4.82 -10.48
N THR A 88 -13.39 6.12 -10.28
CA THR A 88 -12.70 6.71 -9.14
C THR A 88 -13.63 6.77 -7.93
N ALA A 89 -13.12 6.37 -6.77
CA ALA A 89 -13.88 6.35 -5.53
C ALA A 89 -13.10 6.97 -4.37
N LEU A 90 -13.86 7.52 -3.43
CA LEU A 90 -13.36 8.14 -2.21
C LEU A 90 -13.96 7.42 -1.01
N ALA A 91 -13.10 6.93 -0.13
CA ALA A 91 -13.50 6.36 1.17
C ALA A 91 -12.90 7.18 2.30
N PHE A 92 -13.58 7.22 3.45
CA PHE A 92 -13.10 7.96 4.62
C PHE A 92 -12.81 7.00 5.78
N TYR A 93 -11.73 7.28 6.48
CA TYR A 93 -11.43 6.70 7.78
C TYR A 93 -11.38 7.78 8.83
N THR A 94 -11.78 7.44 10.05
CA THR A 94 -11.66 8.35 11.19
C THR A 94 -10.60 7.82 12.14
N ALA A 95 -9.65 8.67 12.48
CA ALA A 95 -8.61 8.43 13.47
C ALA A 95 -8.83 9.34 14.67
N THR A 96 -8.88 8.77 15.87
CA THR A 96 -8.95 9.51 17.13
C THR A 96 -7.78 9.12 18.03
N ASN A 97 -7.01 10.10 18.49
CA ASN A 97 -6.01 9.88 19.53
C ASN A 97 -6.71 9.85 20.89
N LEU A 98 -6.66 8.72 21.59
CA LEU A 98 -7.29 8.56 22.90
C LEU A 98 -6.36 8.94 24.06
N SER A 99 -5.07 9.19 23.79
CA SER A 99 -4.09 9.55 24.82
C SER A 99 -4.13 11.06 25.14
N ASP A 100 -3.41 11.42 26.20
CA ASP A 100 -3.21 12.82 26.63
C ASP A 100 -1.93 13.44 26.04
N GLU A 101 -1.25 12.71 25.15
CA GLU A 101 0.00 13.14 24.50
C GLU A 101 -0.17 13.17 22.98
N ASP A 102 0.65 13.99 22.33
CA ASP A 102 0.76 13.98 20.88
C ASP A 102 1.46 12.68 20.45
N ILE A 103 0.84 11.95 19.53
CA ILE A 103 1.40 10.71 19.01
C ILE A 103 1.58 10.84 17.51
N ILE A 104 2.68 10.29 17.01
CA ILE A 104 2.91 10.16 15.58
C ILE A 104 2.74 8.69 15.19
N GLY A 105 1.89 8.45 14.20
CA GLY A 105 1.59 7.13 13.66
C GLY A 105 2.05 7.00 12.21
N ILE A 106 2.47 5.80 11.84
CA ILE A 106 2.73 5.40 10.45
C ILE A 106 1.75 4.29 10.06
N ALA A 107 1.19 4.39 8.86
CA ALA A 107 0.23 3.43 8.33
C ALA A 107 0.89 2.53 7.28
N THR A 108 0.65 1.23 7.37
CA THR A 108 0.88 0.30 6.26
C THR A 108 -0.44 -0.20 5.72
N TYR A 109 -0.45 -0.67 4.47
CA TYR A 109 -1.65 -1.22 3.85
C TYR A 109 -1.34 -2.49 3.08
N ASN A 110 -2.35 -3.35 2.94
CA ASN A 110 -2.34 -4.51 2.07
C ASN A 110 -3.66 -4.64 1.30
N VAL A 111 -3.57 -5.21 0.11
CA VAL A 111 -4.71 -5.50 -0.77
C VAL A 111 -4.84 -7.00 -0.90
N THR A 112 -6.05 -7.53 -0.67
CA THR A 112 -6.33 -8.97 -0.76
C THR A 112 -7.54 -9.21 -1.67
N PRO A 113 -7.50 -10.17 -2.61
CA PRO A 113 -6.40 -11.09 -2.89
C PRO A 113 -5.21 -10.42 -3.60
N ASP A 114 -4.01 -10.98 -3.42
CA ASP A 114 -2.76 -10.36 -3.90
C ASP A 114 -2.71 -10.16 -5.42
N ILE A 115 -3.44 -11.00 -6.17
CA ILE A 115 -3.58 -10.87 -7.63
C ILE A 115 -4.27 -9.57 -8.06
N ALA A 116 -5.03 -8.94 -7.16
CA ALA A 116 -5.71 -7.66 -7.40
C ALA A 116 -4.80 -6.46 -7.11
N ALA A 117 -3.71 -6.64 -6.37
CA ALA A 117 -2.82 -5.54 -5.95
C ALA A 117 -2.23 -4.72 -7.13
N PRO A 118 -1.82 -5.32 -8.27
CA PRO A 118 -1.29 -4.55 -9.40
C PRO A 118 -2.33 -3.65 -10.08
N TYR A 119 -3.62 -3.99 -9.96
CA TYR A 119 -4.73 -3.24 -10.54
C TYR A 119 -5.30 -2.21 -9.57
N PHE A 120 -4.94 -2.27 -8.29
CA PHE A 120 -5.42 -1.35 -7.28
C PHE A 120 -4.51 -0.12 -7.22
N SER A 121 -4.84 0.88 -8.03
CA SER A 121 -4.08 2.12 -8.12
C SER A 121 -4.60 3.15 -7.10
N LYS A 122 -3.88 3.26 -5.98
CA LYS A 122 -4.13 4.31 -4.98
C LYS A 122 -3.47 5.61 -5.43
N VAL A 123 -4.28 6.63 -5.72
CA VAL A 123 -3.81 7.91 -6.30
C VAL A 123 -3.36 8.91 -5.24
N GLN A 124 -3.84 8.82 -3.99
CA GLN A 124 -3.47 9.78 -2.95
C GLN A 124 -2.83 9.13 -1.72
N CYS A 125 -1.53 9.37 -1.60
CA CYS A 125 -0.67 9.06 -0.47
C CYS A 125 -0.96 10.00 0.72
N PHE A 126 -1.72 9.52 1.70
CA PHE A 126 -1.44 9.79 3.12
C PHE A 126 -0.56 8.69 3.74
N CYS A 127 -0.08 7.75 2.91
CA CYS A 127 0.37 6.43 3.35
C CYS A 127 1.85 6.33 3.68
N PHE A 128 2.65 7.34 3.37
CA PHE A 128 4.08 7.34 3.68
C PHE A 128 4.50 8.54 4.53
N ASP A 129 3.57 9.45 4.81
CA ASP A 129 3.84 10.60 5.64
C ASP A 129 3.31 10.31 7.05
N GLU A 130 4.22 10.41 8.00
CA GLU A 130 3.97 10.40 9.42
C GLU A 130 2.75 11.26 9.78
N GLN A 131 1.72 10.65 10.35
CA GLN A 131 0.54 11.37 10.80
C GLN A 131 0.71 11.71 12.27
N LYS A 132 0.84 13.01 12.57
CA LYS A 132 0.80 13.50 13.94
C LYS A 132 -0.66 13.79 14.32
N LEU A 133 -1.16 13.11 15.34
CA LEU A 133 -2.43 13.49 15.98
C LEU A 133 -2.12 14.05 17.37
N ASN A 134 -2.63 15.24 17.65
CA ASN A 134 -2.51 15.85 18.96
C ASN A 134 -3.33 15.06 20.00
N ALA A 135 -3.07 15.31 21.28
CA ALA A 135 -3.85 14.73 22.37
C ALA A 135 -5.38 14.94 22.14
N LYS A 136 -6.17 13.87 22.25
CA LYS A 136 -7.64 13.87 22.05
C LYS A 136 -8.15 14.33 20.68
N GLU A 137 -7.26 14.53 19.71
CA GLU A 137 -7.66 14.97 18.38
C GLU A 137 -8.38 13.86 17.59
N THR A 138 -9.38 14.24 16.81
CA THR A 138 -10.06 13.37 15.85
C THR A 138 -9.96 13.98 14.45
N VAL A 139 -9.50 13.19 13.48
CA VAL A 139 -9.30 13.62 12.10
C VAL A 139 -9.91 12.58 11.15
N ASP A 140 -10.55 13.08 10.10
CA ASP A 140 -11.00 12.27 8.98
C ASP A 140 -9.94 12.22 7.88
N MET A 141 -9.55 11.00 7.51
CA MET A 141 -8.50 10.69 6.55
C MET A 141 -9.15 10.15 5.25
N PRO A 142 -9.21 10.96 4.18
CA PRO A 142 -9.72 10.52 2.90
C PRO A 142 -8.73 9.58 2.19
N VAL A 143 -9.25 8.53 1.55
CA VAL A 143 -8.52 7.60 0.71
C VAL A 143 -9.14 7.60 -0.67
N PHE A 144 -8.41 8.13 -1.65
CA PHE A 144 -8.81 8.17 -3.05
C PHE A 144 -8.13 7.04 -3.83
N PHE A 145 -8.94 6.24 -4.53
CA PHE A 145 -8.48 5.05 -5.25
C PHE A 145 -9.33 4.80 -6.49
N PHE A 146 -8.80 3.98 -7.40
CA PHE A 146 -9.54 3.41 -8.51
C PHE A 146 -8.97 2.01 -8.83
N ILE A 147 -9.74 1.20 -9.56
CA ILE A 147 -9.28 -0.10 -10.07
C ILE A 147 -8.94 0.08 -11.54
N ASP A 148 -7.73 -0.29 -11.95
CA ASP A 148 -7.29 -0.19 -13.34
C ASP A 148 -8.19 -1.06 -14.25
N PRO A 149 -8.72 -0.51 -15.38
CA PRO A 149 -9.56 -1.26 -16.31
C PRO A 149 -8.90 -2.53 -16.88
N ASP A 150 -7.57 -2.63 -16.90
CA ASP A 150 -6.82 -3.83 -17.32
C ASP A 150 -7.19 -5.08 -16.49
N VAL A 151 -7.85 -4.91 -15.33
CA VAL A 151 -8.36 -6.01 -14.50
C VAL A 151 -9.34 -6.92 -15.25
N VAL A 152 -10.02 -6.39 -16.29
CA VAL A 152 -10.98 -7.14 -17.10
C VAL A 152 -10.29 -8.13 -18.04
N ASP A 153 -9.09 -7.78 -18.50
CA ASP A 153 -8.33 -8.59 -19.46
C ASP A 153 -7.58 -9.75 -18.79
N ASP A 154 -7.37 -9.71 -17.47
CA ASP A 154 -6.71 -10.79 -16.73
C ASP A 154 -7.67 -11.96 -16.42
N PRO A 155 -7.44 -13.16 -16.97
CA PRO A 155 -8.25 -14.33 -16.67
C PRO A 155 -8.30 -14.70 -15.19
N ARG A 156 -7.25 -14.38 -14.41
CA ARG A 156 -7.15 -14.66 -12.98
C ARG A 156 -8.09 -13.80 -12.15
N MET A 157 -8.47 -12.63 -12.65
CA MET A 157 -9.37 -11.69 -11.99
C MET A 157 -10.85 -11.96 -12.27
N LYS A 158 -11.17 -12.88 -13.19
CA LYS A 158 -12.56 -13.23 -13.55
C LYS A 158 -13.40 -13.71 -12.37
N GLU A 159 -12.80 -14.36 -11.39
CA GLU A 159 -13.49 -14.87 -10.18
C GLU A 159 -13.38 -13.92 -8.98
N VAL A 160 -12.60 -12.84 -9.08
CA VAL A 160 -12.42 -11.89 -7.99
C VAL A 160 -13.53 -10.85 -8.02
N ASP A 161 -14.49 -10.96 -7.11
CA ASP A 161 -15.58 -9.98 -6.92
C ASP A 161 -15.35 -9.08 -5.70
N LEU A 162 -14.45 -9.50 -4.81
CA LEU A 162 -14.18 -8.87 -3.53
C LEU A 162 -12.71 -8.55 -3.41
N ILE A 163 -12.41 -7.27 -3.21
CA ILE A 163 -11.09 -6.77 -2.84
C ILE A 163 -11.21 -6.22 -1.42
N THR A 164 -10.27 -6.57 -0.55
CA THR A 164 -10.18 -6.03 0.80
C THR A 164 -8.95 -5.13 0.89
N LEU A 165 -9.17 -3.87 1.20
CA LEU A 165 -8.13 -2.91 1.53
C LEU A 165 -8.00 -2.84 3.04
N SER A 166 -6.89 -3.35 3.56
CA SER A 166 -6.62 -3.40 4.99
C SER A 166 -5.54 -2.40 5.36
N TYR A 167 -5.81 -1.56 6.36
CA TYR A 167 -4.84 -0.62 6.93
C TYR A 167 -4.46 -1.01 8.34
N THR A 168 -3.17 -0.91 8.65
CA THR A 168 -2.64 -1.09 10.00
C THR A 168 -1.80 0.11 10.41
N PHE A 169 -2.12 0.72 11.55
CA PHE A 169 -1.34 1.82 12.12
C PHE A 169 -0.37 1.33 13.20
N PHE A 170 0.85 1.85 13.13
CA PHE A 170 1.92 1.61 14.10
C PHE A 170 2.39 2.92 14.70
N LYS A 171 2.84 2.89 15.96
CA LYS A 171 3.47 4.06 16.60
C LYS A 171 4.85 4.30 15.97
N ALA A 172 5.08 5.50 15.44
CA ALA A 172 6.41 5.91 15.01
C ALA A 172 7.30 6.09 16.25
N ARG A 173 8.50 5.50 16.21
CA ARG A 173 9.53 5.70 17.24
C ARG A 173 10.63 6.55 16.62
N TYR A 174 11.06 7.62 17.30
CA TYR A 174 12.18 8.44 16.85
C TYR A 174 13.40 8.18 17.72
N ASP A 175 14.60 8.16 17.12
CA ASP A 175 15.85 8.18 17.88
C ASP A 175 16.11 9.58 18.47
N ALA A 176 17.09 9.68 19.36
CA ALA A 176 17.50 10.95 19.97
C ALA A 176 18.07 11.98 18.96
N LYS A 177 18.17 11.63 17.67
CA LYS A 177 18.62 12.51 16.58
C LYS A 177 17.47 12.94 15.66
N GLY A 178 16.23 12.58 16.00
CA GLY A 178 15.03 12.95 15.23
C GLY A 178 14.78 12.06 14.01
N ASN A 179 15.47 10.93 13.86
CA ASN A 179 15.21 9.99 12.78
C ASN A 179 14.17 8.97 13.22
N VAL A 180 13.29 8.54 12.31
CA VAL A 180 12.42 7.39 12.56
C VAL A 180 13.30 6.15 12.76
N THR A 181 13.19 5.53 13.92
CA THR A 181 13.69 4.17 14.19
C THR A 181 12.78 3.14 13.55
N THR A 182 12.59 3.22 12.24
CA THR A 182 12.06 2.13 11.40
C THR A 182 13.22 1.22 10.99
N HIS A 183 13.94 0.70 11.97
CA HIS A 183 14.87 -0.39 11.77
C HIS A 183 14.47 -1.50 12.74
N GLU A 184 13.51 -2.32 12.33
CA GLU A 184 13.64 -3.75 12.58
C GLU A 184 12.80 -4.61 11.62
N TRP A 185 11.62 -4.18 11.10
CA TRP A 185 10.81 -5.11 10.28
C TRP A 185 9.97 -4.54 9.13
N ILE A 186 9.91 -3.22 8.88
CA ILE A 186 9.20 -2.70 7.70
C ILE A 186 10.24 -2.49 6.60
N SER A 187 10.42 -3.54 5.79
CA SER A 187 11.16 -3.41 4.56
C SER A 187 10.49 -2.38 3.65
N PRO A 188 11.24 -1.49 2.96
CA PRO A 188 10.71 -0.66 1.88
C PRO A 188 10.55 -1.49 0.58
N TYR A 189 9.98 -2.69 0.70
CA TYR A 189 9.49 -3.52 -0.41
C TYR A 189 7.99 -3.39 -0.52
#